data_AF-A0A0F9CDP2-F1
#
_entry.id   AF-A0A0F9CDP2-F1
#
_cell.length_a   1.000
_cell.length_b   1.000
_cell.length_c   1.000
_cell.angle_alpha   90.00
_cell.angle_beta   90.00
_cell.angle_gamma   90.00
#
_symmetry.space_group_name_H-M   'P 1'
#
loop_
_entity.id
_entity.type
_entity.pdbx_description
1 polymer ?
#
loop_
_entity_poly.entity_id
_entity_poly.type
_entity_poly.pdbx_seq_one_letter_code
_entity_poly.pdbx_strand_id
1 'polypeptide(L)'
;IQGDLGPITCYTSKRDRVVWFIKAPPKSPPTDEQIWMRDKFRAIAIAWWALTDEQRATWLSTMDKAHLRITGYNVFTFWKWTGDDAAIATIARQAGVSLPP
;
A
#
# COMPACT_ATOMS: atom_id res chain seq x y z
N ILE A 1 -0.40 -6.67 21.32
CA ILE A 1 -0.78 -5.76 20.20
C ILE A 1 0.13 -4.55 20.29
N GLN A 2 0.79 -4.16 19.20
CA GLN A 2 1.61 -2.95 19.14
C GLN A 2 1.54 -2.37 17.72
N GLY A 3 1.35 -1.07 17.59
CA GLY A 3 1.30 -0.41 16.29
C GLY A 3 0.89 1.06 16.34
N ASP A 4 0.89 1.68 15.17
CA ASP A 4 0.46 3.07 14.99
C ASP A 4 -0.88 3.14 14.25
N LEU A 5 -1.75 4.02 14.71
CA LEU A 5 -3.01 4.41 14.08
C LEU A 5 -3.00 5.95 13.90
N GLY A 6 -2.48 6.41 12.77
CA GLY A 6 -2.32 7.84 12.50
C GLY A 6 -1.44 8.52 13.56
N PRO A 7 -1.96 9.52 14.31
CA PRO A 7 -1.21 10.21 15.36
C PRO A 7 -1.16 9.45 16.69
N ILE A 8 -1.72 8.24 16.78
CA ILE A 8 -1.79 7.47 18.03
C ILE A 8 -0.92 6.23 17.90
N THR A 9 -0.11 5.94 18.92
CA THR A 9 0.58 4.66 19.07
C THR A 9 -0.13 3.85 20.16
N CYS A 10 -0.32 2.55 19.92
CA CYS A 10 -0.83 1.62 20.91
C CYS A 10 0.15 0.50 21.20
N TYR A 11 0.19 0.05 22.45
CA TYR A 11 0.91 -1.17 22.82
C TYR A 11 0.27 -1.86 24.03
N THR A 12 0.39 -3.18 24.10
CA THR A 12 0.03 -3.96 25.30
C THR A 12 1.15 -3.85 26.33
N SER A 13 0.84 -3.29 27.50
CA SER A 13 1.77 -3.22 28.63
C SER A 13 2.01 -4.60 29.25
N LYS A 14 3.06 -4.74 30.08
CA LYS A 14 3.34 -5.96 30.86
C LYS A 14 2.24 -6.35 31.87
N ARG A 15 1.24 -5.49 32.08
CA ARG A 15 0.08 -5.73 32.95
C ARG A 15 -1.19 -6.07 32.15
N ASP A 16 -1.02 -6.54 30.91
CA ASP A 16 -2.07 -6.90 29.95
C ASP A 16 -3.10 -5.81 29.64
N ARG A 17 -2.76 -4.53 29.91
CA ARG A 17 -3.58 -3.39 29.50
C ARG A 17 -3.06 -2.78 28.21
N VAL A 18 -3.98 -2.41 27.30
CA VAL A 18 -3.66 -1.63 26.10
C VAL A 18 -3.47 -0.17 26.49
N VAL A 19 -2.29 0.36 26.18
CA VAL A 19 -1.94 1.77 26.38
C VAL A 19 -2.03 2.47 25.04
N TRP A 20 -2.69 3.63 25.03
CA TRP A 20 -2.83 4.52 23.87
C TRP A 20 -2.17 5.84 24.21
N PHE A 21 -1.30 6.35 23.33
CA PHE A 21 -0.65 7.65 23.53
C PHE A 21 -0.41 8.35 22.20
N ILE A 22 -0.25 9.68 22.24
CA ILE A 22 0.10 10.46 21.05
C ILE A 22 1.49 10.05 20.60
N LYS A 23 1.61 9.69 19.33
CA LYS A 23 2.86 9.29 18.71
C LYS A 23 3.91 10.38 18.93
N ALA A 24 4.98 10.03 19.63
CA ALA A 24 6.08 10.94 19.85
C ALA A 24 6.78 11.25 18.51
N PRO A 25 7.24 12.49 18.29
CA PRO A 25 8.01 12.81 17.10
C PRO A 25 9.30 11.96 17.08
N PRO A 26 9.79 11.57 15.88
CA PRO A 26 11.06 10.87 15.76
C PRO A 26 12.18 11.68 16.43
N LYS A 27 13.03 11.01 17.20
CA LYS A 27 14.16 11.67 17.90
C LYS A 27 15.30 12.06 16.96
N SER A 28 15.33 11.45 15.78
CA SER A 28 16.36 11.67 14.77
C SER A 28 15.67 12.00 13.44
N PRO A 29 16.30 12.83 12.61
CA PRO A 29 15.82 13.04 11.25
C PRO A 29 15.82 11.69 10.48
N PRO A 30 14.96 11.56 9.45
CA PRO A 30 15.00 10.39 8.59
C PRO A 30 16.32 10.30 7.84
N THR A 31 16.79 9.07 7.59
CA THR A 31 17.95 8.83 6.70
C THR A 31 17.58 9.12 5.25
N ASP A 32 18.60 9.27 4.38
CA ASP A 32 18.38 9.51 2.96
C ASP A 32 17.58 8.39 2.30
N GLU A 33 17.81 7.12 2.68
CA GLU A 33 17.03 5.98 2.19
C GLU A 33 15.57 6.06 2.65
N GLN A 34 15.33 6.49 3.89
CA GLN A 34 13.97 6.67 4.40
C GLN A 34 13.23 7.81 3.68
N ILE A 35 13.93 8.89 3.36
CA ILE A 35 13.39 10.00 2.56
C ILE A 35 13.04 9.47 1.16
N TRP A 36 13.98 8.82 0.49
CA TRP A 36 13.77 8.24 -0.83
C TRP A 36 12.59 7.26 -0.86
N MET A 37 12.50 6.36 0.13
CA MET A 37 11.37 5.42 0.24
C MET A 37 10.05 6.18 0.39
N ARG A 38 9.98 7.18 1.29
CA ARG A 38 8.77 7.98 1.51
C ARG A 38 8.34 8.71 0.24
N ASP A 39 9.29 9.30 -0.48
CA ASP A 39 9.02 10.01 -1.71
C ASP A 39 8.55 9.07 -2.82
N LYS A 40 9.14 7.87 -2.93
CA LYS A 40 8.69 6.84 -3.87
C LYS A 40 7.26 6.39 -3.55
N PHE A 41 6.94 6.06 -2.30
CA PHE A 41 5.57 5.71 -1.92
C PHE A 41 4.58 6.85 -2.11
N ARG A 42 4.99 8.11 -1.86
CA ARG A 42 4.15 9.29 -2.14
C ARG A 42 3.85 9.40 -3.63
N ALA A 43 4.85 9.23 -4.49
CA ALA A 43 4.67 9.27 -5.94
C ALA A 43 3.72 8.17 -6.43
N ILE A 44 3.84 6.95 -5.90
CA ILE A 44 2.94 5.83 -6.22
C ILE A 44 1.50 6.14 -5.80
N ALA A 45 1.30 6.68 -4.59
CA ALA A 45 -0.01 7.07 -4.11
C ALA A 45 -0.63 8.16 -4.99
N ILE A 46 0.15 9.17 -5.39
CA ILE A 46 -0.29 10.21 -6.33
C ILE A 46 -0.70 9.59 -7.67
N ALA A 47 0.10 8.66 -8.22
CA ALA A 47 -0.22 7.98 -9.47
C ALA A 47 -1.53 7.18 -9.38
N TRP A 48 -1.77 6.49 -8.27
CA TRP A 48 -3.03 5.79 -8.03
C TRP A 48 -4.24 6.73 -7.99
N TRP A 49 -4.09 7.89 -7.34
CA TRP A 49 -5.14 8.90 -7.27
C TRP A 49 -5.35 9.63 -8.60
N ALA A 50 -4.35 9.66 -9.47
CA ALA A 50 -4.45 10.21 -10.82
C ALA A 50 -5.23 9.30 -11.80
N LEU A 51 -5.41 8.01 -11.47
CA LEU A 51 -6.30 7.13 -12.23
C LEU A 51 -7.74 7.62 -12.20
N THR A 52 -8.52 7.33 -13.23
CA THR A 52 -9.98 7.53 -13.18
C THR A 52 -10.64 6.52 -12.23
N ASP A 53 -11.88 6.78 -11.83
CA ASP A 53 -12.63 5.86 -11.00
C ASP A 53 -12.84 4.50 -11.69
N GLU A 54 -13.05 4.49 -13.01
CA GLU A 54 -13.19 3.27 -13.81
C GLU A 54 -11.89 2.46 -13.86
N GLN A 55 -10.75 3.15 -13.96
CA GLN A 55 -9.44 2.50 -13.94
C GLN A 55 -9.17 1.85 -12.57
N ARG A 56 -9.46 2.57 -11.49
CA ARG A 56 -9.35 2.01 -10.13
C ARG A 56 -10.31 0.85 -9.91
N ALA A 57 -11.56 0.97 -10.36
CA ALA A 57 -12.54 -0.12 -10.26
C ALA A 57 -12.09 -1.37 -11.03
N THR A 58 -11.41 -1.19 -12.18
CA THR A 58 -10.81 -2.30 -12.93
C THR A 58 -9.74 -2.99 -12.08
N TRP A 59 -8.80 -2.25 -11.49
CA TRP A 59 -7.78 -2.82 -10.58
C TRP A 59 -8.39 -3.56 -9.39
N LEU A 60 -9.43 -3.02 -8.77
CA LEU A 60 -10.11 -3.64 -7.63
C LEU A 60 -10.81 -4.95 -8.04
N SER A 61 -11.65 -4.90 -9.09
CA SER A 61 -12.40 -6.07 -9.56
C SER A 61 -11.52 -7.17 -10.16
N THR A 62 -10.33 -6.82 -10.66
CA THR A 62 -9.35 -7.79 -11.17
C THR A 62 -8.91 -8.75 -10.06
N MET A 63 -8.75 -8.27 -8.83
CA MET A 63 -8.32 -9.10 -7.71
C MET A 63 -9.35 -10.17 -7.36
N ASP A 64 -10.63 -9.80 -7.39
CA ASP A 64 -11.73 -10.75 -7.15
C ASP A 64 -11.77 -11.82 -8.26
N LYS A 65 -11.63 -11.41 -9.52
CA LYS A 65 -11.59 -12.32 -10.68
C LYS A 65 -10.36 -13.23 -10.68
N ALA A 66 -9.21 -12.74 -10.23
CA ALA A 66 -7.99 -13.52 -10.07
C ALA A 66 -7.96 -14.34 -8.77
N HIS A 67 -9.00 -14.26 -7.94
CA HIS A 67 -9.08 -14.90 -6.62
C HIS A 67 -7.92 -14.54 -5.66
N LEU A 68 -7.43 -13.30 -5.76
CA LEU A 68 -6.34 -12.80 -4.92
C LEU A 68 -6.89 -12.13 -3.66
N ARG A 69 -6.33 -12.49 -2.48
CA ARG A 69 -6.72 -11.91 -1.18
C ARG A 69 -6.01 -10.59 -0.85
N ILE A 70 -5.72 -9.79 -1.87
CA ILE A 70 -5.08 -8.48 -1.76
C ILE A 70 -5.89 -7.47 -2.57
N THR A 71 -5.77 -6.19 -2.24
CA THR A 71 -6.51 -5.14 -2.94
C THR A 71 -5.81 -4.74 -4.24
N GLY A 72 -6.57 -4.17 -5.18
CA GLY A 72 -6.01 -3.63 -6.42
C GLY A 72 -4.93 -2.57 -6.16
N TYR A 73 -5.09 -1.78 -5.10
CA TYR A 73 -4.08 -0.80 -4.66
C TYR A 73 -2.75 -1.46 -4.27
N ASN A 74 -2.79 -2.60 -3.56
CA ASN A 74 -1.59 -3.33 -3.17
C ASN A 74 -0.83 -3.84 -4.41
N VAL A 75 -1.54 -4.37 -5.40
CA VAL A 75 -0.92 -4.86 -6.64
C VAL A 75 -0.37 -3.71 -7.50
N PHE A 76 -1.13 -2.61 -7.63
CA PHE A 76 -0.63 -1.42 -8.32
C PHE A 76 0.63 -0.87 -7.65
N THR A 77 0.65 -0.83 -6.31
CA THR A 77 1.81 -0.38 -5.54
C THR A 77 3.01 -1.30 -5.77
N PHE A 78 2.80 -2.61 -5.73
CA PHE A 78 3.84 -3.60 -6.07
C PHE A 78 4.40 -3.32 -7.47
N TRP A 79 3.53 -3.20 -8.47
CA TRP A 79 3.94 -2.98 -9.85
C TRP A 79 4.74 -1.69 -10.04
N LYS A 80 4.27 -0.56 -9.50
CA LYS A 80 5.02 0.70 -9.58
C LYS A 80 6.32 0.66 -8.78
N TRP A 81 6.41 -0.19 -7.77
CA TRP A 81 7.63 -0.36 -6.99
C TRP A 81 8.68 -1.19 -7.72
N THR A 82 8.29 -2.33 -8.29
CA THR A 82 9.17 -3.35 -8.87
C THR A 82 9.36 -3.23 -10.38
N GLY A 83 8.37 -2.71 -11.10
CA GLY A 83 8.33 -2.72 -12.57
C GLY A 83 8.09 -4.11 -13.16
N ASP A 84 7.55 -5.06 -12.39
CA ASP A 84 7.33 -6.44 -12.85
C ASP A 84 6.09 -6.55 -13.75
N ASP A 85 6.26 -6.21 -15.02
CA ASP A 85 5.21 -6.29 -16.03
C ASP A 85 4.75 -7.73 -16.29
N ALA A 86 5.62 -8.73 -16.10
CA ALA A 86 5.30 -10.13 -16.33
C ALA A 86 4.30 -10.67 -15.28
N ALA A 87 4.49 -10.28 -14.01
CA ALA A 87 3.53 -10.59 -12.96
C ALA A 87 2.17 -9.95 -13.25
N ILE A 88 2.14 -8.68 -13.66
CA ILE A 88 0.89 -7.97 -13.97
C ILE A 88 0.19 -8.56 -15.19
N ALA A 89 0.92 -8.90 -16.25
CA ALA A 89 0.36 -9.58 -17.41
C ALA A 89 -0.24 -10.94 -17.05
N THR A 90 0.40 -11.68 -16.13
CA THR A 90 -0.13 -12.96 -15.64
C THR A 90 -1.44 -12.77 -14.89
N ILE A 91 -1.53 -11.79 -14.00
CA ILE A 91 -2.76 -11.46 -13.26
C ILE A 91 -3.86 -11.03 -14.22
N ALA A 92 -3.57 -10.13 -15.15
CA ALA A 92 -4.50 -9.66 -16.18
C ALA A 92 -5.07 -10.83 -17.01
N ARG A 93 -4.19 -11.74 -17.44
CA ARG A 93 -4.58 -12.95 -18.17
C ARG A 93 -5.48 -13.88 -17.34
N GLN A 94 -5.16 -14.12 -16.07
CA GLN A 94 -5.96 -14.97 -15.19
C GLN A 94 -7.35 -14.38 -14.92
N ALA A 95 -7.44 -13.06 -14.79
CA ALA A 95 -8.70 -12.35 -14.59
C ALA A 95 -9.48 -12.08 -15.90
N GLY A 96 -8.88 -12.36 -17.07
CA GLY A 96 -9.50 -12.12 -18.37
C GLY A 96 -9.77 -10.64 -18.66
N VAL A 97 -8.93 -9.73 -18.14
CA VAL A 97 -9.09 -8.28 -18.28
C VAL A 97 -7.78 -7.63 -18.72
N SER A 98 -7.88 -6.44 -19.31
CA SER A 98 -6.71 -5.56 -19.51
C SER A 98 -6.61 -4.61 -18.34
N LEU A 99 -5.44 -4.56 -17.69
CA LEU A 99 -5.19 -3.61 -16.60
C LEU A 99 -4.74 -2.26 -17.17
N PRO A 100 -5.28 -1.14 -16.67
CA PRO A 100 -4.84 0.19 -17.08
C PRO A 100 -3.43 0.50 -16.51
N PRO A 101 -2.70 1.42 -17.17
CA PRO A 101 -1.31 1.74 -16.82
C PRO A 101 -1.16 2.49 -15.49
#